data_AF-A0A2T0JP93-F1
#
_entry.id   AF-A0A2T0JP93-F1
#
_cell.length_a   1.000
_cell.length_b   1.000
_cell.length_c   1.000
_cell.angle_alpha   90.00
_cell.angle_beta   90.00
_cell.angle_gamma   90.00
#
_symmetry.space_group_name_H-M   'P 1'
#
loop_
_entity.id
_entity.type
_entity.pdbx_description
1 polymer ?
#
loop_
_entity_poly.entity_id
_entity_poly.type
_entity_poly.pdbx_seq_one_letter_code
_entity_poly.pdbx_strand_id
1 'polypeptide(L)'
;MRTPRLTSRVERRLLINYRTDPEITARLVPAPMRPQIVEGWAVSGICLIRLGRTRPLFVPAPLGPGSENAAHRIAVEWDTPDGVAYGVYIPRRDTGSRINAVAGGRVFPGRHHLSRFDVHETPAELRIDFTDPADATSAGVHVRIAGKASSPGGPVPSGGPVSPGGAVSPGGAVSSGGAVSSGSPISSGSASSSGIAFSPSSAGSPGSSAPARALRQDEGALSGEGALSSEGALPGAGAAGLPGSRLFGDLVQASEFFRRGSAGYSVTPDPGRLDGVELYAPAWQAVTPGMPQPILPVTAVELVSVRSTFFDDPDRFPPGSATLDCGLLMRDLAAVWKPLPSMAVRAAGGLSTVASR
;
A
#
# COMPACT_ATOMS: atom_id res chain seq x y z
N MET A 1 -11.25 -5.16 -31.55
CA MET A 1 -10.04 -4.32 -31.66
C MET A 1 -9.08 -4.71 -30.54
N ARG A 2 -7.78 -4.88 -30.80
CA ARG A 2 -6.79 -5.16 -29.75
C ARG A 2 -6.57 -3.89 -28.93
N THR A 3 -6.74 -3.98 -27.61
CA THR A 3 -6.40 -2.89 -26.69
C THR A 3 -4.91 -2.54 -26.84
N PRO A 4 -4.53 -1.26 -26.96
CA PRO A 4 -3.13 -0.89 -27.14
C PRO A 4 -2.34 -1.04 -25.83
N ARG A 5 -1.02 -1.23 -25.96
CA ARG A 5 -0.11 -1.07 -24.82
C ARG A 5 -0.02 0.41 -24.45
N LEU A 6 -0.14 0.70 -23.16
CA LEU A 6 -0.06 2.07 -22.65
C LEU A 6 1.21 2.26 -21.83
N THR A 7 1.74 3.47 -21.82
CA THR A 7 2.76 3.91 -20.86
C THR A 7 2.22 5.05 -20.03
N SER A 8 2.62 5.12 -18.78
CA SER A 8 2.30 6.22 -17.87
C SER A 8 3.43 6.42 -16.86
N ARG A 9 3.38 7.54 -16.14
CA ARG A 9 4.09 7.75 -14.89
C ARG A 9 3.09 7.52 -13.76
N VAL A 10 3.33 6.55 -12.90
CA VAL A 10 2.58 6.41 -11.64
C VAL A 10 3.17 7.46 -10.71
N GLU A 11 2.54 8.63 -10.67
CA GLU A 11 2.99 9.75 -9.84
C GLU A 11 2.85 9.38 -8.36
N ARG A 12 1.74 8.69 -8.03
CA ARG A 12 1.44 8.17 -6.70
C ARG A 12 0.58 6.92 -6.80
N ARG A 13 0.89 5.90 -6.00
CA ARG A 13 0.04 4.73 -5.78
C ARG A 13 0.01 4.40 -4.29
N LEU A 14 -1.15 4.59 -3.68
CA LEU A 14 -1.44 4.23 -2.30
C LEU A 14 -2.25 2.94 -2.28
N LEU A 15 -1.76 1.96 -1.53
CA LEU A 15 -2.40 0.67 -1.32
C LEU A 15 -2.87 0.60 0.11
N ILE A 16 -4.18 0.52 0.32
CA ILE A 16 -4.77 0.25 1.62
C ILE A 16 -5.21 -1.20 1.64
N ASN A 17 -4.66 -1.98 2.56
CA ASN A 17 -4.88 -3.42 2.61
C ASN A 17 -5.77 -3.79 3.79
N TYR A 18 -6.65 -4.74 3.53
CA TYR A 18 -7.56 -5.35 4.47
C TYR A 18 -7.25 -6.84 4.57
N ARG A 19 -7.33 -7.35 5.79
CA ARG A 19 -7.51 -8.77 6.06
C ARG A 19 -8.98 -9.09 5.94
N THR A 20 -9.33 -9.95 5.00
CA THR A 20 -10.70 -10.41 4.83
C THR A 20 -10.81 -11.89 5.11
N ASP A 21 -11.96 -12.30 5.66
CA ASP A 21 -12.23 -13.71 5.93
C ASP A 21 -12.14 -14.53 4.62
N PRO A 22 -11.35 -15.62 4.58
CA PRO A 22 -11.13 -16.40 3.37
C PRO A 22 -12.39 -16.95 2.71
N GLU A 23 -13.32 -17.47 3.51
CA GLU A 23 -14.54 -18.13 3.01
C GLU A 23 -15.53 -17.10 2.47
N ILE A 24 -15.68 -15.97 3.16
CA ILE A 24 -16.48 -14.83 2.70
C ILE A 24 -15.89 -14.27 1.41
N THR A 25 -14.58 -14.05 1.38
CA THR A 25 -13.89 -13.48 0.21
C THR A 25 -13.97 -14.42 -1.00
N ALA A 26 -13.89 -15.74 -0.80
CA ALA A 26 -14.01 -16.73 -1.87
C ALA A 26 -15.37 -16.64 -2.60
N ARG A 27 -16.44 -16.27 -1.89
CA ARG A 27 -17.78 -16.05 -2.49
C ARG A 27 -17.88 -14.79 -3.33
N LEU A 28 -16.89 -13.90 -3.27
CA LEU A 28 -16.84 -12.67 -4.08
C LEU A 28 -15.97 -12.85 -5.33
N VAL A 29 -15.13 -13.88 -5.37
CA VAL A 29 -14.17 -14.12 -6.45
C VAL A 29 -14.74 -15.13 -7.44
N PRO A 30 -14.84 -14.80 -8.75
CA PRO A 30 -15.39 -15.70 -9.73
C PRO A 30 -14.40 -16.81 -10.10
N ALA A 31 -14.90 -18.03 -10.31
CA ALA A 31 -14.07 -19.14 -10.78
C ALA A 31 -13.53 -18.85 -12.19
N PRO A 32 -12.28 -19.24 -12.52
CA PRO A 32 -11.42 -20.19 -11.81
C PRO A 32 -10.52 -19.55 -10.73
N MET A 33 -10.68 -18.27 -10.44
CA MET A 33 -9.87 -17.60 -9.43
C MET A 33 -10.27 -18.04 -8.02
N ARG A 34 -9.29 -18.06 -7.12
CA ARG A 34 -9.48 -18.20 -5.67
C ARG A 34 -8.69 -17.12 -4.94
N PRO A 35 -9.13 -16.67 -3.74
CA PRO A 35 -8.37 -15.69 -2.97
C PRO A 35 -6.97 -16.21 -2.62
N GLN A 36 -5.97 -15.34 -2.70
CA GLN A 36 -4.66 -15.62 -2.11
C GLN A 36 -4.74 -15.47 -0.60
N ILE A 37 -4.25 -16.49 0.12
CA ILE A 37 -4.26 -16.55 1.57
C ILE A 37 -2.86 -16.26 2.10
N VAL A 38 -2.75 -15.31 3.02
CA VAL A 38 -1.51 -14.92 3.71
C VAL A 38 -1.79 -14.86 5.20
N GLU A 39 -1.01 -15.62 5.99
CA GLU A 39 -1.20 -15.71 7.45
C GLU A 39 -2.65 -16.04 7.86
N GLY A 40 -3.33 -16.89 7.08
CA GLY A 40 -4.72 -17.30 7.31
C GLY A 40 -5.80 -16.30 6.86
N TRP A 41 -5.43 -15.18 6.24
CA TRP A 41 -6.37 -14.16 5.75
C TRP A 41 -6.34 -14.04 4.23
N ALA A 42 -7.49 -13.75 3.62
CA ALA A 42 -7.50 -13.25 2.25
C ALA A 42 -7.01 -11.79 2.22
N VAL A 43 -6.23 -11.44 1.19
CA VAL A 43 -5.71 -10.08 1.02
C VAL A 43 -6.63 -9.30 0.09
N SER A 44 -7.34 -8.32 0.66
CA SER A 44 -8.18 -7.39 -0.10
C SER A 44 -7.70 -5.95 0.08
N GLY A 45 -8.21 -5.01 -0.71
CA GLY A 45 -7.89 -3.61 -0.47
C GLY A 45 -8.39 -2.61 -1.48
N ILE A 46 -7.94 -1.37 -1.30
CA ILE A 46 -8.18 -0.24 -2.18
C ILE A 46 -6.85 0.20 -2.76
N CYS A 47 -6.76 0.28 -4.08
CA CYS A 47 -5.63 0.89 -4.78
C CYS A 47 -6.04 2.27 -5.26
N LEU A 48 -5.46 3.32 -4.68
CA LEU A 48 -5.67 4.72 -5.07
C LEU A 48 -4.45 5.18 -5.85
N ILE A 49 -4.61 5.48 -7.14
CA ILE A 49 -3.50 5.73 -8.06
C ILE A 49 -3.70 6.99 -8.90
N ARG A 50 -2.71 7.88 -8.83
CA ARG A 50 -2.55 9.00 -9.73
C ARG A 50 -1.64 8.58 -10.88
N LEU A 51 -2.22 8.54 -12.07
CA LEU A 51 -1.49 8.28 -13.31
C LEU A 51 -1.27 9.61 -14.03
N GLY A 52 -0.03 9.91 -14.36
CA GLY A 52 0.37 11.04 -15.18
C GLY A 52 0.86 10.58 -16.55
N ARG A 53 0.71 11.45 -17.56
CA ARG A 53 1.25 11.24 -18.91
C ARG A 53 0.82 9.93 -19.57
N THR A 54 -0.39 9.45 -19.27
CA THR A 54 -0.85 8.16 -19.78
C THR A 54 -1.17 8.25 -21.26
N ARG A 55 -0.55 7.38 -22.06
CA ARG A 55 -0.68 7.41 -23.51
C ARG A 55 -0.29 6.07 -24.15
N PRO A 56 -0.74 5.78 -25.38
CA PRO A 56 -0.18 4.69 -26.17
C PRO A 56 1.32 4.89 -26.42
N LEU A 57 2.07 3.80 -26.56
CA LEU A 57 3.54 3.86 -26.75
C LEU A 57 3.99 4.68 -27.97
N PHE A 58 3.16 4.79 -29.00
CA PHE A 58 3.44 5.53 -30.23
C PHE A 58 3.14 7.04 -30.13
N VAL A 59 2.55 7.51 -29.02
CA VAL A 59 2.22 8.94 -28.82
C VAL A 59 3.38 9.63 -28.10
N PRO A 60 3.84 10.81 -28.57
CA PRO A 60 4.95 11.56 -27.95
C PRO A 60 4.72 11.95 -26.48
N ALA A 61 5.81 12.13 -25.75
CA ALA A 61 5.82 12.30 -24.29
C ALA A 61 5.03 13.47 -23.67
N PRO A 62 4.87 14.65 -24.29
CA PRO A 62 4.19 15.76 -23.63
C PRO A 62 2.65 15.63 -23.58
N LEU A 63 2.04 14.70 -24.31
CA LEU A 63 0.59 14.70 -24.60
C LEU A 63 -0.26 13.69 -23.81
N GLY A 64 0.17 13.23 -22.63
CA GLY A 64 -0.62 12.29 -21.84
C GLY A 64 -1.42 12.96 -20.71
N PRO A 65 -2.75 12.82 -20.64
CA PRO A 65 -3.52 13.35 -19.52
C PRO A 65 -3.18 12.66 -18.21
N GLY A 66 -3.37 13.39 -17.11
CA GLY A 66 -3.37 12.84 -15.76
C GLY A 66 -4.76 12.31 -15.36
N SER A 67 -4.81 11.40 -14.40
CA SER A 67 -6.07 10.92 -13.80
C SER A 67 -5.86 10.39 -12.38
N GLU A 68 -6.81 10.67 -11.51
CA GLU A 68 -6.99 9.94 -10.26
C GLU A 68 -7.88 8.72 -10.52
N ASN A 69 -7.52 7.58 -9.94
CA ASN A 69 -8.24 6.34 -10.10
C ASN A 69 -8.24 5.56 -8.79
N ALA A 70 -9.32 4.83 -8.54
CA ALA A 70 -9.44 3.89 -7.43
C ALA A 70 -9.83 2.51 -7.95
N ALA A 71 -9.40 1.47 -7.24
CA ALA A 71 -9.84 0.10 -7.49
C ALA A 71 -9.99 -0.64 -6.18
N HIS A 72 -11.19 -1.15 -5.91
CA HIS A 72 -11.39 -2.20 -4.92
C HIS A 72 -10.91 -3.51 -5.52
N ARG A 73 -10.09 -4.24 -4.78
CA ARG A 73 -9.38 -5.41 -5.30
C ARG A 73 -9.28 -6.51 -4.26
N ILE A 74 -9.16 -7.73 -4.77
CA ILE A 74 -8.91 -8.95 -4.01
C ILE A 74 -7.71 -9.63 -4.66
N ALA A 75 -6.68 -9.99 -3.88
CA ALA A 75 -5.57 -10.77 -4.38
C ALA A 75 -6.05 -12.20 -4.66
N VAL A 76 -5.72 -12.71 -5.85
CA VAL A 76 -6.24 -13.99 -6.34
C VAL A 76 -5.16 -14.80 -7.00
N GLU A 77 -5.34 -16.11 -6.99
CA GLU A 77 -4.54 -17.08 -7.72
C GLU A 77 -5.45 -18.01 -8.52
N TRP A 78 -4.91 -18.64 -9.55
CA TRP A 78 -5.61 -19.62 -10.38
C TRP A 78 -4.61 -20.58 -11.00
N ASP A 79 -5.09 -21.76 -11.39
CA ASP A 79 -4.24 -22.77 -12.00
C ASP A 79 -4.10 -22.52 -13.50
N THR A 80 -2.88 -22.67 -14.01
CA THR A 80 -2.54 -22.63 -15.44
C THR A 80 -1.77 -23.90 -15.79
N PRO A 81 -1.63 -24.23 -17.09
CA PRO A 81 -0.79 -25.36 -17.50
C PRO A 81 0.65 -25.31 -16.98
N ASP A 82 1.18 -24.10 -16.75
CA ASP A 82 2.56 -23.85 -16.31
C ASP A 82 2.68 -23.70 -14.77
N GLY A 83 1.59 -23.96 -14.04
CA GLY A 83 1.52 -23.86 -12.57
C GLY A 83 0.55 -22.77 -12.08
N VAL A 84 0.69 -22.38 -10.81
CA VAL A 84 -0.19 -21.39 -10.18
C VAL A 84 0.21 -19.98 -10.62
N ALA A 85 -0.74 -19.26 -11.21
CA ALA A 85 -0.61 -17.85 -11.55
C ALA A 85 -1.24 -16.97 -10.46
N TYR A 86 -0.74 -15.74 -10.35
CA TYR A 86 -1.12 -14.77 -9.31
C TYR A 86 -1.57 -13.47 -9.95
N GLY A 87 -2.50 -12.78 -9.29
CA GLY A 87 -3.01 -11.50 -9.76
C GLY A 87 -3.96 -10.85 -8.77
N VAL A 88 -4.74 -9.90 -9.27
CA VAL A 88 -5.79 -9.22 -8.52
C VAL A 88 -7.10 -9.24 -9.29
N TYR A 89 -8.18 -9.66 -8.63
CA TYR A 89 -9.54 -9.49 -9.11
C TYR A 89 -10.05 -8.10 -8.71
N ILE A 90 -10.64 -7.38 -9.65
CA ILE A 90 -11.04 -5.99 -9.51
C ILE A 90 -12.55 -5.89 -9.80
N PRO A 91 -13.40 -6.08 -8.78
CA PRO A 91 -14.85 -5.98 -8.92
C PRO A 91 -15.31 -4.56 -9.23
N ARG A 92 -14.52 -3.54 -8.88
CA ARG A 92 -14.87 -2.14 -9.08
C ARG A 92 -13.66 -1.27 -9.41
N ARG A 93 -13.85 -0.37 -10.38
CA ARG A 93 -12.91 0.69 -10.72
C ARG A 93 -13.63 2.03 -10.78
N ASP A 94 -12.99 3.04 -10.23
CA ASP A 94 -13.44 4.43 -10.24
C ASP A 94 -12.35 5.31 -10.85
N THR A 95 -12.75 6.35 -11.59
CA THR A 95 -11.81 7.28 -12.24
C THR A 95 -12.36 8.69 -12.25
N GLY A 96 -11.50 9.68 -12.01
CA GLY A 96 -11.83 11.10 -12.12
C GLY A 96 -11.82 11.62 -13.57
N SER A 97 -11.41 10.80 -14.53
CA SER A 97 -11.30 11.18 -15.94
C SER A 97 -12.52 10.73 -16.73
N ARG A 98 -13.27 11.69 -17.30
CA ARG A 98 -14.37 11.41 -18.23
C ARG A 98 -13.92 10.61 -19.44
N ILE A 99 -12.70 10.83 -19.92
CA ILE A 99 -12.11 10.08 -21.04
C ILE A 99 -11.96 8.61 -20.65
N ASN A 100 -11.43 8.33 -19.46
CA ASN A 100 -11.25 6.95 -18.99
C ASN A 100 -12.59 6.27 -18.68
N ALA A 101 -13.58 7.01 -18.17
CA ALA A 101 -14.92 6.48 -17.90
C ALA A 101 -15.68 6.14 -19.20
N VAL A 102 -15.60 7.00 -20.22
CA VAL A 102 -16.29 6.80 -21.51
C VAL A 102 -15.53 5.85 -22.44
N ALA A 103 -14.19 5.80 -22.35
CA ALA A 103 -13.35 4.88 -23.12
C ALA A 103 -13.02 3.56 -22.40
N GLY A 104 -13.59 3.33 -21.21
CA GLY A 104 -13.51 2.07 -20.47
C GLY A 104 -14.02 0.91 -21.33
N GLY A 105 -13.22 -0.15 -21.45
CA GLY A 105 -13.44 -1.29 -22.34
C GLY A 105 -12.84 -1.16 -23.74
N ARG A 106 -12.36 0.02 -24.17
CA ARG A 106 -11.66 0.20 -25.47
C ARG A 106 -10.19 0.60 -25.34
N VAL A 107 -9.84 1.41 -24.34
CA VAL A 107 -8.46 1.88 -24.10
C VAL A 107 -7.91 1.35 -22.79
N PHE A 108 -8.74 1.28 -21.74
CA PHE A 108 -8.43 0.59 -20.49
C PHE A 108 -9.38 -0.60 -20.34
N PRO A 109 -8.87 -1.83 -20.11
CA PRO A 109 -9.71 -3.01 -19.93
C PRO A 109 -10.63 -2.88 -18.70
N GLY A 110 -11.89 -3.30 -18.83
CA GLY A 110 -12.89 -3.30 -17.76
C GLY A 110 -13.84 -2.08 -17.71
N ARG A 111 -14.84 -2.16 -16.83
CA ARG A 111 -15.80 -1.08 -16.54
C ARG A 111 -15.19 -0.07 -15.57
N HIS A 112 -15.24 1.22 -15.92
CA HIS A 112 -14.77 2.33 -15.08
C HIS A 112 -15.93 3.26 -14.74
N HIS A 113 -16.13 3.49 -13.44
CA HIS A 113 -17.13 4.41 -12.92
C HIS A 113 -16.55 5.83 -12.84
N LEU A 114 -17.32 6.84 -13.28
CA LEU A 114 -16.89 8.22 -13.20
C LEU A 114 -17.17 8.75 -11.80
N SER A 115 -16.11 9.07 -11.06
CA SER A 115 -16.21 9.46 -9.65
C SER A 115 -15.52 10.80 -9.42
N ARG A 116 -15.99 11.55 -8.42
CA ARG A 116 -15.35 12.80 -8.00
C ARG A 116 -14.24 12.47 -7.02
N PHE A 117 -13.07 13.05 -7.20
CA PHE A 117 -11.92 12.88 -6.31
C PHE A 117 -11.59 14.21 -5.65
N ASP A 118 -11.40 14.20 -4.34
CA ASP A 118 -10.80 15.28 -3.56
C ASP A 118 -9.49 14.75 -2.97
N VAL A 119 -8.40 15.47 -3.24
CA VAL A 119 -7.05 15.03 -2.89
C VAL A 119 -6.30 16.18 -2.23
N HIS A 120 -5.93 15.97 -0.98
CA HIS A 120 -5.01 16.84 -0.26
C HIS A 120 -3.71 16.10 0.01
N GLU A 121 -2.61 16.62 -0.51
CA GLU A 121 -1.32 15.96 -0.45
C GLU A 121 -0.24 16.93 -0.02
N THR A 122 0.50 16.57 1.03
CA THR A 122 1.67 17.28 1.53
C THR A 122 2.85 16.30 1.67
N PRO A 123 4.07 16.77 2.00
CA PRO A 123 5.18 15.87 2.28
C PRO A 123 4.96 14.91 3.46
N ALA A 124 4.08 15.26 4.41
CA ALA A 124 3.88 14.51 5.65
C ALA A 124 2.53 13.78 5.72
N GLU A 125 1.56 14.15 4.88
CA GLU A 125 0.22 13.58 4.93
C GLU A 125 -0.42 13.50 3.55
N LEU A 126 -1.36 12.56 3.42
CA LEU A 126 -2.14 12.34 2.21
C LEU A 126 -3.57 12.01 2.60
N ARG A 127 -4.50 12.80 2.08
CA ARG A 127 -5.95 12.57 2.16
C ARG A 127 -6.50 12.40 0.75
N ILE A 128 -7.24 11.32 0.53
CA ILE A 128 -7.90 11.03 -0.73
C ILE A 128 -9.31 10.58 -0.42
N ASP A 129 -10.27 11.33 -0.92
CA ASP A 129 -11.68 11.00 -0.87
C ASP A 129 -12.18 10.85 -2.30
N PHE A 130 -13.02 9.85 -2.54
CA PHE A 130 -13.77 9.78 -3.79
C PHE A 130 -15.22 9.37 -3.56
N THR A 131 -16.09 9.79 -4.47
CA THR A 131 -17.51 9.41 -4.47
C THR A 131 -18.01 9.27 -5.90
N ASP A 132 -18.64 8.13 -6.20
CA ASP A 132 -19.42 7.93 -7.41
C ASP A 132 -20.82 8.55 -7.21
N PRO A 133 -21.19 9.60 -7.97
CA PRO A 133 -22.50 10.23 -7.82
C PRO A 133 -23.66 9.35 -8.32
N ALA A 134 -23.41 8.28 -9.09
CA ALA A 134 -24.44 7.43 -9.67
C ALA A 134 -24.95 6.35 -8.70
N ASP A 135 -24.07 5.80 -7.86
CA ASP A 135 -24.41 4.72 -6.92
C ASP A 135 -23.96 4.96 -5.47
N ALA A 136 -23.49 6.18 -5.18
CA ALA A 136 -23.01 6.63 -3.87
C ALA A 136 -21.82 5.83 -3.30
N THR A 137 -21.18 4.97 -4.09
CA THR A 137 -19.97 4.28 -3.64
C THR A 137 -18.87 5.29 -3.35
N SER A 138 -18.25 5.18 -2.18
CA SER A 138 -17.22 6.12 -1.75
C SER A 138 -16.14 5.45 -0.92
N ALA A 139 -14.96 6.08 -0.89
CA ALA A 139 -13.93 5.79 0.08
C ALA A 139 -13.21 7.07 0.47
N GLY A 140 -12.79 7.14 1.72
CA GLY A 140 -11.99 8.23 2.28
C GLY A 140 -10.78 7.66 3.00
N VAL A 141 -9.59 8.10 2.64
CA VAL A 141 -8.32 7.59 3.15
C VAL A 141 -7.46 8.75 3.60
N HIS A 142 -7.04 8.74 4.86
CA HIS A 142 -6.10 9.68 5.44
C HIS A 142 -4.94 8.91 6.04
N VAL A 143 -3.74 9.21 5.56
CA VAL A 143 -2.50 8.57 6.02
C VAL A 143 -1.44 9.62 6.34
N ARG A 144 -0.55 9.30 7.28
CA ARG A 144 0.69 10.05 7.50
C ARG A 144 1.85 9.33 6.81
N ILE A 145 2.68 10.11 6.14
CA ILE A 145 3.89 9.67 5.48
C ILE A 145 5.01 9.88 6.48
N ALA A 146 5.63 8.80 6.94
CA ALA A 146 6.81 8.92 7.78
C ALA A 146 7.85 9.74 7.00
N GLY A 147 8.21 10.91 7.55
CA GLY A 147 9.31 11.68 7.00
C GLY A 147 10.54 10.79 6.97
N LYS A 148 11.25 10.75 5.84
CA LYS A 148 12.60 10.21 5.84
C LYS A 148 13.32 11.00 6.93
N ALA A 149 13.77 10.35 8.01
CA ALA A 149 14.55 11.02 9.04
C ALA A 149 15.64 11.78 8.28
N SER A 150 15.59 13.11 8.31
CA SER A 150 16.72 13.90 7.86
C SER A 150 17.86 13.39 8.72
N SER A 151 18.88 12.79 8.11
CA SER A 151 20.12 12.49 8.82
C SER A 151 20.44 13.73 9.64
N PRO A 152 20.68 13.63 10.95
CA PRO A 152 21.16 14.77 11.70
C PRO A 152 22.34 15.30 10.91
N GLY A 153 22.23 16.55 10.45
CA GLY A 153 23.26 17.15 9.62
C GLY A 153 24.58 16.87 10.30
N GLY A 154 25.48 16.18 9.58
CA GLY A 154 26.82 15.91 10.10
C GLY A 154 27.38 17.23 10.63
N PRO A 155 28.14 17.21 11.75
CA PRO A 155 28.66 18.42 12.33
C PRO A 155 29.32 19.25 11.23
N VAL A 156 28.86 20.50 11.08
CA VAL A 156 29.49 21.47 10.19
C VAL A 156 30.96 21.49 10.61
N PRO A 157 31.92 21.16 9.73
CA PRO A 157 33.32 21.20 10.10
C PRO A 157 33.62 22.63 10.54
N SER A 158 34.02 22.78 11.80
CA SER A 158 34.55 24.03 12.33
C SER A 158 35.67 24.46 11.40
N GLY A 159 35.52 25.64 10.80
CA GLY A 159 36.46 26.19 9.83
C GLY A 159 37.90 26.03 10.34
N GLY A 160 38.75 25.43 9.51
CA GLY A 160 40.17 25.35 9.78
C GLY A 160 40.77 26.75 9.95
N PRO A 161 41.88 26.88 10.69
CA PRO A 161 42.53 28.17 10.92
C PRO A 161 42.90 28.83 9.59
N VAL A 162 42.48 30.08 9.42
CA VAL A 162 42.91 30.92 8.30
C VAL A 162 44.38 31.31 8.52
N SER A 163 45.26 30.85 7.62
CA SER A 163 46.63 31.34 7.55
C SER A 163 46.63 32.80 7.06
N PRO A 164 47.30 33.74 7.76
CA PRO A 164 47.41 35.11 7.27
C PRO A 164 48.54 35.18 6.24
N GLY A 165 48.24 35.70 5.04
CA GLY A 165 49.29 36.12 4.11
C GLY A 165 48.96 35.88 2.63
N GLY A 166 48.50 36.94 1.96
CA GLY A 166 48.42 37.01 0.51
C GLY A 166 47.90 38.38 0.09
N ALA A 167 48.75 39.16 -0.56
CA ALA A 167 48.54 40.58 -0.86
C ALA A 167 47.28 40.87 -1.70
N VAL A 168 46.60 41.95 -1.34
CA VAL A 168 45.54 42.59 -2.13
C VAL A 168 46.14 43.39 -3.28
N SER A 169 45.69 43.13 -4.50
CA SER A 169 45.91 44.00 -5.66
C SER A 169 44.65 44.84 -5.91
N PRO A 170 44.75 46.17 -6.11
CA PRO A 170 43.58 47.04 -6.26
C PRO A 170 43.08 47.06 -7.70
N GLY A 171 41.76 46.97 -7.87
CA GLY A 171 41.08 47.13 -9.15
C GLY A 171 39.62 46.71 -9.06
N GLY A 172 38.73 47.64 -8.68
CA GLY A 172 37.27 47.45 -8.63
C GLY A 172 36.68 47.13 -10.01
N ALA A 173 35.50 46.50 -10.09
CA ALA A 173 34.24 47.13 -9.70
C ALA A 173 33.31 46.23 -8.86
N VAL A 174 32.62 46.89 -7.93
CA VAL A 174 31.52 46.39 -7.11
C VAL A 174 30.22 46.36 -7.92
N SER A 175 29.41 45.32 -7.71
CA SER A 175 27.99 45.34 -8.06
C SER A 175 27.18 44.71 -6.93
N SER A 176 26.15 45.43 -6.53
CA SER A 176 25.38 45.34 -5.29
C SER A 176 24.34 44.20 -5.27
N GLY A 177 24.14 43.58 -4.10
CA GLY A 177 22.93 42.82 -3.83
C GLY A 177 23.03 41.90 -2.62
N GLY A 178 22.60 42.36 -1.45
CA GLY A 178 22.48 41.51 -0.26
C GLY A 178 22.15 42.33 0.97
N ALA A 179 20.86 42.53 1.22
CA ALA A 179 20.35 43.31 2.33
C ALA A 179 20.74 42.68 3.68
N VAL A 180 21.20 43.55 4.58
CA VAL A 180 21.25 43.33 6.02
C VAL A 180 19.84 43.18 6.58
N SER A 181 19.63 42.25 7.52
CA SER A 181 18.56 42.39 8.49
C SER A 181 19.06 42.02 9.88
N SER A 182 18.97 43.06 10.70
CA SER A 182 19.22 43.20 12.12
C SER A 182 18.44 42.20 12.97
N GLY A 183 19.11 41.69 14.00
CA GLY A 183 18.46 40.96 15.08
C GLY A 183 17.64 41.84 16.01
N SER A 184 16.85 41.18 16.85
CA SER A 184 16.54 41.45 18.26
C SER A 184 15.36 40.54 18.67
N PRO A 185 15.04 40.38 19.97
CA PRO A 185 15.87 39.75 20.97
C PRO A 185 15.10 38.64 21.74
N ILE A 186 15.84 37.92 22.58
CA ILE A 186 15.33 37.07 23.65
C ILE A 186 14.47 37.84 24.67
N SER A 187 13.33 37.26 25.08
CA SER A 187 12.83 37.35 26.46
C SER A 187 11.69 36.36 26.70
N SER A 188 11.83 35.50 27.70
CA SER A 188 10.77 35.08 28.62
C SER A 188 11.40 34.39 29.83
N GLY A 189 11.20 34.98 31.01
CA GLY A 189 11.57 34.40 32.29
C GLY A 189 10.55 33.38 32.81
N SER A 190 11.09 32.43 33.58
CA SER A 190 10.58 31.83 34.83
C SER A 190 9.10 31.41 35.01
N ALA A 191 8.97 30.10 35.25
CA ALA A 191 8.32 29.43 36.40
C ALA A 191 6.79 29.47 36.57
N SER A 192 6.19 28.27 36.53
CA SER A 192 5.42 27.73 37.68
C SER A 192 5.07 26.26 37.46
N SER A 193 5.46 25.44 38.44
CA SER A 193 5.06 24.06 38.65
C SER A 193 3.79 23.99 39.49
N SER A 194 2.94 22.99 39.23
CA SER A 194 2.19 22.13 40.18
C SER A 194 0.77 21.86 39.69
N GLY A 195 0.37 20.59 39.72
CA GLY A 195 -1.03 20.21 39.50
C GLY A 195 -1.24 18.76 39.07
N ILE A 196 -0.68 17.81 39.83
CA ILE A 196 -1.10 16.40 39.78
C ILE A 196 -2.42 16.31 40.55
N ALA A 197 -3.45 15.71 39.95
CA ALA A 197 -4.64 15.27 40.67
C ALA A 197 -4.98 13.82 40.29
N PHE A 198 -4.96 12.99 41.33
CA PHE A 198 -5.31 11.59 41.41
C PHE A 198 -6.82 11.34 41.20
N SER A 199 -7.17 10.14 40.73
CA SER A 199 -8.40 9.45 41.12
C SER A 199 -8.19 7.94 41.01
N PRO A 200 -8.32 7.20 42.13
CA PRO A 200 -8.53 5.76 42.12
C PRO A 200 -9.74 5.39 43.01
N SER A 201 -10.56 4.46 42.53
CA SER A 201 -11.56 3.74 43.33
C SER A 201 -11.65 2.35 42.71
N SER A 202 -10.98 1.34 43.26
CA SER A 202 -11.38 0.45 44.38
C SER A 202 -12.46 -0.56 43.98
N ALA A 203 -12.49 -1.83 44.40
CA ALA A 203 -11.58 -2.79 45.03
C ALA A 203 -12.40 -4.08 45.28
N GLY A 204 -11.78 -5.26 45.13
CA GLY A 204 -12.11 -6.57 45.76
C GLY A 204 -13.42 -7.29 45.35
N SER A 205 -13.60 -8.61 45.44
CA SER A 205 -12.84 -9.85 45.76
C SER A 205 -13.89 -11.02 45.79
N PRO A 206 -13.64 -12.29 46.22
CA PRO A 206 -12.75 -13.34 45.68
C PRO A 206 -13.43 -14.75 45.58
N GLY A 207 -12.66 -15.78 45.19
CA GLY A 207 -12.87 -17.22 45.53
C GLY A 207 -13.44 -18.10 44.40
N SER A 208 -13.11 -19.38 44.24
CA SER A 208 -12.12 -20.31 44.83
C SER A 208 -12.14 -21.63 44.01
N SER A 209 -11.14 -22.48 44.27
CA SER A 209 -11.13 -23.96 44.17
C SER A 209 -11.06 -24.67 42.81
N ALA A 210 -9.89 -25.29 42.57
CA ALA A 210 -9.73 -26.59 41.91
C ALA A 210 -10.18 -27.74 42.84
N PRO A 211 -10.32 -29.00 42.37
CA PRO A 211 -9.15 -29.89 42.35
C PRO A 211 -9.07 -30.94 41.22
N ALA A 212 -7.94 -31.65 41.26
CA ALA A 212 -7.31 -32.65 40.40
C ALA A 212 -8.04 -33.97 40.08
N ARG A 213 -7.62 -34.60 38.96
CA ARG A 213 -7.11 -36.00 38.80
C ARG A 213 -6.79 -36.22 37.31
N ALA A 214 -5.64 -36.67 36.79
CA ALA A 214 -4.63 -37.66 37.15
C ALA A 214 -4.60 -38.79 36.08
N LEU A 215 -3.40 -38.93 35.47
CA LEU A 215 -2.72 -40.17 35.06
C LEU A 215 -3.09 -40.90 33.76
N ARG A 216 -2.13 -40.90 32.83
CA ARG A 216 -1.26 -42.03 32.38
C ARG A 216 -0.28 -41.42 31.33
N GLN A 217 1.05 -41.29 31.51
CA GLN A 217 2.14 -42.31 31.54
C GLN A 217 1.90 -43.43 30.50
N ASP A 218 2.77 -43.63 29.50
CA ASP A 218 4.16 -44.07 29.68
C ASP A 218 4.96 -44.02 28.33
N GLU A 219 6.23 -43.60 28.43
CA GLU A 219 7.47 -44.05 27.76
C GLU A 219 7.52 -44.28 26.20
N GLY A 220 8.61 -43.95 25.49
CA GLY A 220 9.99 -43.94 25.93
C GLY A 220 10.95 -43.16 25.04
N ALA A 221 12.06 -42.82 25.70
CA ALA A 221 13.18 -42.03 25.25
C ALA A 221 14.11 -42.74 24.26
N LEU A 222 14.80 -41.95 23.43
CA LEU A 222 16.21 -42.20 23.10
C LEU A 222 16.97 -40.86 23.03
N SER A 223 17.94 -40.74 23.94
CA SER A 223 18.96 -39.69 24.03
C SER A 223 19.89 -39.68 22.82
N GLY A 224 20.50 -38.51 22.57
CA GLY A 224 21.73 -38.38 21.80
C GLY A 224 22.13 -36.92 21.63
N GLU A 225 22.93 -36.42 22.58
CA GLU A 225 23.49 -35.07 22.61
C GLU A 225 24.32 -34.70 21.39
N GLY A 226 24.36 -33.40 21.09
CA GLY A 226 25.24 -32.82 20.08
C GLY A 226 25.07 -31.32 19.96
N ALA A 227 25.33 -30.60 21.04
CA ALA A 227 25.48 -29.14 21.02
C ALA A 227 26.76 -28.77 20.27
N LEU A 228 26.63 -28.02 19.18
CA LEU A 228 27.69 -27.16 18.66
C LEU A 228 27.10 -25.82 18.29
N SER A 229 27.45 -24.83 19.10
CA SER A 229 27.31 -23.40 18.86
C SER A 229 27.98 -23.00 17.55
N SER A 230 27.32 -22.14 16.77
CA SER A 230 28.00 -21.24 15.83
C SER A 230 27.42 -19.84 15.98
N GLU A 231 28.16 -19.05 16.75
CA GLU A 231 28.44 -17.62 16.63
C GLU A 231 27.61 -16.76 15.66
N GLY A 232 27.06 -15.68 16.21
CA GLY A 232 27.37 -14.35 15.69
C GLY A 232 26.70 -13.91 14.39
N ALA A 233 25.38 -14.00 14.29
CA ALA A 233 24.65 -13.18 13.31
C ALA A 233 24.65 -11.72 13.79
N LEU A 234 25.50 -10.90 13.18
CA LEU A 234 25.42 -9.43 13.22
C LEU A 234 23.95 -8.99 13.02
N PRO A 235 23.41 -8.02 13.79
CA PRO A 235 22.11 -7.45 13.49
C PRO A 235 22.23 -6.74 12.13
N GLY A 236 21.76 -7.41 11.07
CA GLY A 236 21.64 -6.83 9.75
C GLY A 236 20.77 -5.59 9.84
N ALA A 237 21.36 -4.44 9.60
CA ALA A 237 20.64 -3.18 9.55
C ALA A 237 19.56 -3.24 8.46
N GLY A 238 18.28 -3.25 8.89
CA GLY A 238 17.24 -2.52 8.18
C GLY A 238 16.12 -3.28 7.46
N ALA A 239 15.67 -4.45 7.92
CA ALA A 239 14.27 -4.83 7.67
C ALA A 239 13.41 -4.16 8.75
N ALA A 240 13.08 -2.89 8.58
CA ALA A 240 12.11 -2.24 9.44
C ALA A 240 10.79 -3.03 9.32
N GLY A 241 10.40 -3.72 10.40
CA GLY A 241 9.13 -4.44 10.44
C GLY A 241 7.97 -3.52 10.08
N LEU A 242 6.88 -4.07 9.54
CA LEU A 242 5.70 -3.30 9.16
C LEU A 242 4.76 -3.20 10.38
N PRO A 243 4.85 -2.13 11.20
CA PRO A 243 4.26 -2.15 12.54
C PRO A 243 2.73 -2.26 12.44
N GLY A 244 2.16 -3.26 13.12
CA GLY A 244 0.72 -3.49 13.18
C GLY A 244 0.13 -4.32 12.04
N SER A 245 0.90 -4.66 11.00
CA SER A 245 0.44 -5.60 9.97
C SER A 245 0.42 -7.03 10.49
N ARG A 246 -0.62 -7.79 10.14
CA ARG A 246 -0.63 -9.26 10.27
C ARG A 246 -0.58 -9.97 8.93
N LEU A 247 -0.55 -9.22 7.82
CA LEU A 247 -0.35 -9.77 6.48
C LEU A 247 1.13 -9.90 6.14
N PHE A 248 1.96 -8.93 6.56
CA PHE A 248 3.36 -8.89 6.18
C PHE A 248 4.25 -8.57 7.38
N GLY A 249 5.32 -9.36 7.57
CA GLY A 249 6.32 -9.12 8.61
C GLY A 249 7.16 -7.86 8.34
N ASP A 250 7.45 -7.56 7.08
CA ASP A 250 8.24 -6.41 6.66
C ASP A 250 7.86 -5.87 5.27
N LEU A 251 8.50 -4.76 4.88
CA LEU A 251 8.28 -4.12 3.58
C LEU A 251 8.81 -4.94 2.40
N VAL A 252 9.79 -5.82 2.60
CA VAL A 252 10.33 -6.68 1.54
C VAL A 252 9.26 -7.69 1.14
N GLN A 253 8.69 -8.40 2.12
CA GLN A 253 7.63 -9.37 1.92
C GLN A 253 6.40 -8.72 1.27
N ALA A 254 5.98 -7.56 1.76
CA ALA A 254 4.86 -6.81 1.17
C ALA A 254 5.16 -6.43 -0.30
N SER A 255 6.35 -5.90 -0.57
CA SER A 255 6.76 -5.51 -1.93
C SER A 255 6.78 -6.69 -2.90
N GLU A 256 7.32 -7.85 -2.48
CA GLU A 256 7.33 -9.09 -3.27
C GLU A 256 5.91 -9.57 -3.58
N PHE A 257 5.03 -9.59 -2.58
CA PHE A 257 3.63 -9.98 -2.75
C PHE A 257 2.94 -9.14 -3.83
N PHE A 258 3.03 -7.82 -3.75
CA PHE A 258 2.41 -6.93 -4.73
C PHE A 258 3.12 -6.91 -6.09
N ARG A 259 4.42 -7.26 -6.15
CA ARG A 259 5.14 -7.44 -7.41
C ARG A 259 4.63 -8.67 -8.17
N ARG A 260 4.39 -9.78 -7.46
CA ARG A 260 3.82 -11.02 -8.04
C ARG A 260 2.39 -10.82 -8.52
N GLY A 261 1.60 -9.99 -7.83
CA GLY A 261 0.23 -9.62 -8.22
C GLY A 261 0.14 -8.54 -9.32
N SER A 262 1.02 -8.55 -10.33
CA SER A 262 1.07 -7.52 -11.38
C SER A 262 -0.09 -7.58 -12.38
N ALA A 263 -0.71 -8.75 -12.55
CA ALA A 263 -1.87 -8.99 -13.41
C ALA A 263 -3.17 -8.61 -12.70
N GLY A 264 -3.95 -7.70 -13.27
CA GLY A 264 -5.25 -7.30 -12.76
C GLY A 264 -6.38 -7.62 -13.74
N TYR A 265 -7.43 -8.28 -13.25
CA TYR A 265 -8.60 -8.67 -14.02
C TYR A 265 -9.83 -7.94 -13.52
N SER A 266 -10.49 -7.24 -14.43
CA SER A 266 -11.58 -6.32 -14.11
C SER A 266 -12.90 -6.84 -14.67
N VAL A 267 -13.98 -6.62 -13.94
CA VAL A 267 -15.33 -6.95 -14.44
C VAL A 267 -15.66 -6.16 -15.70
N THR A 268 -16.45 -6.79 -16.57
CA THR A 268 -16.96 -6.18 -17.81
C THR A 268 -18.50 -6.17 -17.78
N PRO A 269 -19.18 -5.51 -18.73
CA PRO A 269 -20.62 -5.64 -18.87
C PRO A 269 -21.10 -7.08 -19.13
N ASP A 270 -20.21 -7.96 -19.61
CA ASP A 270 -20.45 -9.40 -19.72
C ASP A 270 -19.99 -10.09 -18.41
N PRO A 271 -20.91 -10.63 -17.59
CA PRO A 271 -20.57 -11.24 -16.32
C PRO A 271 -19.76 -12.54 -16.45
N GLY A 272 -19.75 -13.16 -17.63
CA GLY A 272 -18.95 -14.35 -17.92
C GLY A 272 -17.51 -14.04 -18.33
N ARG A 273 -17.09 -12.77 -18.32
CA ARG A 273 -15.80 -12.34 -18.86
C ARG A 273 -15.14 -11.25 -18.02
N LEU A 274 -13.85 -11.46 -17.73
CA LEU A 274 -12.96 -10.47 -17.14
C LEU A 274 -11.97 -9.94 -18.17
N ASP A 275 -11.65 -8.66 -18.05
CA ASP A 275 -10.69 -7.96 -18.88
C ASP A 275 -9.38 -7.77 -18.12
N GLY A 276 -8.28 -8.29 -18.68
CA GLY A 276 -6.98 -8.35 -18.01
C GLY A 276 -6.02 -7.25 -18.44
N VAL A 277 -5.25 -6.74 -17.48
CA VAL A 277 -4.12 -5.83 -17.70
C VAL A 277 -2.97 -6.20 -16.77
N GLU A 278 -1.75 -6.24 -17.31
CA GLU A 278 -0.53 -6.43 -16.53
C GLU A 278 0.20 -5.10 -16.37
N LEU A 279 0.59 -4.79 -15.14
CA LEU A 279 1.47 -3.67 -14.81
C LEU A 279 2.94 -4.12 -14.84
N TYR A 280 3.71 -3.57 -15.77
CA TYR A 280 5.17 -3.68 -15.77
C TYR A 280 5.80 -2.36 -15.31
N ALA A 281 6.56 -2.42 -14.21
CA ALA A 281 7.27 -1.28 -13.63
C ALA A 281 8.74 -1.65 -13.38
N PRO A 282 9.70 -1.23 -14.25
CA PRO A 282 11.10 -1.67 -14.18
C PRO A 282 11.75 -1.45 -12.82
N ALA A 283 11.57 -0.27 -12.22
CA ALA A 283 12.16 0.09 -10.93
C ALA A 283 11.64 -0.77 -9.77
N TRP A 284 10.46 -1.38 -9.92
CA TRP A 284 9.90 -2.28 -8.93
C TRP A 284 10.30 -3.74 -9.16
N GLN A 285 10.74 -4.08 -10.37
CA GLN A 285 11.27 -5.40 -10.73
C GLN A 285 12.80 -5.50 -10.60
N ALA A 286 13.49 -4.37 -10.54
CA ALA A 286 14.94 -4.31 -10.37
C ALA A 286 15.33 -4.70 -8.93
N VAL A 287 15.45 -6.00 -8.67
CA VAL A 287 16.37 -6.50 -7.64
C VAL A 287 17.75 -6.54 -8.31
N THR A 288 18.63 -5.60 -7.96
CA THR A 288 19.99 -5.59 -8.51
C THR A 288 20.79 -6.73 -7.89
N PRO A 289 21.25 -7.73 -8.67
CA PRO A 289 22.14 -8.76 -8.15
C PRO A 289 23.42 -8.11 -7.63
N GLY A 290 23.84 -8.41 -6.40
CA GLY A 290 25.08 -7.90 -5.81
C GLY A 290 24.97 -6.56 -5.05
N MET A 291 23.79 -5.94 -4.95
CA MET A 291 23.56 -4.84 -4.00
C MET A 291 22.99 -5.39 -2.68
N PRO A 292 23.53 -4.99 -1.51
CA PRO A 292 23.16 -5.58 -0.23
C PRO A 292 21.72 -5.28 0.20
N GLN A 293 21.04 -4.31 -0.42
CA GLN A 293 19.62 -4.04 -0.19
C GLN A 293 18.94 -3.53 -1.48
N PRO A 294 17.78 -4.08 -1.89
CA PRO A 294 16.99 -3.50 -2.97
C PRO A 294 16.46 -2.12 -2.55
N ILE A 295 16.59 -1.11 -3.41
CA ILE A 295 15.88 0.16 -3.21
C ILE A 295 14.40 -0.11 -3.47
N LEU A 296 13.67 -0.45 -2.40
CA LEU A 296 12.23 -0.71 -2.50
C LEU A 296 11.52 0.61 -2.85
N PRO A 297 10.76 0.68 -3.97
CA PRO A 297 9.97 1.86 -4.29
C PRO A 297 8.68 1.95 -3.44
N VAL A 298 8.67 1.28 -2.29
CA VAL A 298 7.51 1.08 -1.42
C VAL A 298 7.88 1.58 -0.04
N THR A 299 7.04 2.47 0.51
CA THR A 299 7.17 2.96 1.88
C THR A 299 5.91 2.61 2.66
N ALA A 300 6.06 2.24 3.92
CA ALA A 300 4.92 2.12 4.82
C ALA A 300 4.34 3.51 5.10
N VAL A 301 3.02 3.59 5.30
CA VAL A 301 2.35 4.79 5.81
C VAL A 301 1.56 4.44 7.06
N GLU A 302 1.42 5.42 7.96
CA GLU A 302 0.56 5.30 9.12
C GLU A 302 -0.89 5.58 8.70
N LEU A 303 -1.79 4.66 9.01
CA LEU A 303 -3.21 4.83 8.75
C LEU A 303 -3.85 5.71 9.84
N VAL A 304 -4.37 6.88 9.47
CA VAL A 304 -5.07 7.77 10.41
C VAL A 304 -6.56 7.51 10.40
N SER A 305 -7.16 7.43 9.22
CA SER A 305 -8.55 7.03 9.06
C SER A 305 -8.79 6.44 7.67
N VAL A 306 -9.57 5.38 7.60
CA VAL A 306 -10.03 4.79 6.34
C VAL A 306 -11.52 4.51 6.45
N ARG A 307 -12.30 4.88 5.44
CA ARG A 307 -13.70 4.49 5.24
C ARG A 307 -13.86 3.98 3.83
N SER A 308 -14.73 2.99 3.62
CA SER A 308 -15.00 2.47 2.29
C SER A 308 -16.33 1.77 2.28
N THR A 309 -17.32 2.33 1.59
CA THR A 309 -18.66 1.72 1.48
C THR A 309 -18.60 0.31 0.88
N PHE A 310 -17.54 -0.04 0.14
CA PHE A 310 -17.33 -1.40 -0.34
C PHE A 310 -16.97 -2.42 0.76
N PHE A 311 -16.13 -2.03 1.73
CA PHE A 311 -15.67 -2.92 2.80
C PHE A 311 -16.54 -2.80 4.05
N ASP A 312 -17.27 -1.68 4.19
CA ASP A 312 -18.22 -1.41 5.28
C ASP A 312 -19.62 -1.98 4.99
N ASP A 313 -19.85 -2.56 3.81
CA ASP A 313 -21.11 -3.19 3.39
C ASP A 313 -21.30 -4.53 4.13
N PRO A 314 -22.27 -4.63 5.08
CA PRO A 314 -22.43 -5.81 5.92
C PRO A 314 -22.95 -7.04 5.17
N ASP A 315 -23.61 -6.84 4.02
CA ASP A 315 -24.08 -7.95 3.17
C ASP A 315 -22.91 -8.58 2.39
N ARG A 316 -21.88 -7.77 2.09
CA ARG A 316 -20.64 -8.24 1.47
C ARG A 316 -19.65 -8.78 2.50
N PHE A 317 -19.46 -8.05 3.59
CA PHE A 317 -18.53 -8.34 4.67
C PHE A 317 -19.23 -8.19 6.02
N PRO A 318 -19.75 -9.29 6.59
CA PRO A 318 -20.27 -9.30 7.96
C PRO A 318 -19.29 -8.68 8.96
N PRO A 319 -19.76 -8.07 10.07
CA PRO A 319 -18.90 -7.43 11.05
C PRO A 319 -17.73 -8.32 11.49
N GLY A 320 -16.51 -7.78 11.43
CA GLY A 320 -15.27 -8.50 11.76
C GLY A 320 -14.64 -9.31 10.62
N SER A 321 -15.36 -9.51 9.50
CA SER A 321 -14.83 -10.25 8.34
C SER A 321 -13.97 -9.42 7.38
N ALA A 322 -13.88 -8.11 7.59
CA ALA A 322 -12.97 -7.22 6.90
C ALA A 322 -12.33 -6.27 7.92
N THR A 323 -11.02 -6.36 8.11
CA THR A 323 -10.27 -5.55 9.07
C THR A 323 -9.10 -4.88 8.38
N LEU A 324 -8.90 -3.58 8.62
CA LEU A 324 -7.73 -2.86 8.13
C LEU A 324 -6.42 -3.51 8.62
N ASP A 325 -5.41 -3.49 7.76
CA ASP A 325 -4.12 -4.07 8.05
C ASP A 325 -2.98 -3.05 7.92
N CYS A 326 -2.66 -2.63 6.70
CA CYS A 326 -1.53 -1.73 6.45
C CYS A 326 -1.76 -0.82 5.24
N GLY A 327 -0.98 0.27 5.19
CA GLY A 327 -0.89 1.18 4.05
C GLY A 327 0.49 1.16 3.42
N LEU A 328 0.55 1.10 2.09
CA LEU A 328 1.80 1.17 1.32
C LEU A 328 1.74 2.27 0.27
N LEU A 329 2.78 3.09 0.21
CA LEU A 329 2.89 4.21 -0.72
C LEU A 329 4.05 3.99 -1.69
N MET A 330 3.76 4.17 -2.98
CA MET A 330 4.74 4.18 -4.06
C MET A 330 4.62 5.49 -4.81
N ARG A 331 5.75 6.02 -5.27
CA ARG A 331 5.82 7.30 -5.98
C ARG A 331 6.76 7.19 -7.15
N ASP A 332 6.46 7.99 -8.15
CA ASP A 332 7.33 8.21 -9.30
C ASP A 332 7.81 6.92 -9.99
N LEU A 333 6.87 6.05 -10.36
CA LEU A 333 7.18 4.81 -11.07
C LEU A 333 6.86 4.92 -12.56
N ALA A 334 7.84 4.67 -13.41
CA ALA A 334 7.60 4.43 -14.83
C ALA A 334 6.81 3.12 -14.98
N ALA A 335 5.70 3.17 -15.72
CA ALA A 335 4.81 2.03 -15.90
C ALA A 335 4.48 1.79 -17.37
N VAL A 336 4.39 0.51 -17.71
CA VAL A 336 3.84 0.01 -18.96
C VAL A 336 2.68 -0.92 -18.63
N TRP A 337 1.51 -0.62 -19.19
CA TRP A 337 0.30 -1.41 -19.04
C TRP A 337 0.17 -2.28 -20.28
N LYS A 338 0.27 -3.60 -20.09
CA LYS A 338 0.13 -4.57 -21.18
C LYS A 338 -1.27 -5.20 -21.09
N PRO A 339 -2.06 -5.20 -22.17
CA PRO A 339 -3.30 -5.94 -22.19
C PRO A 339 -3.00 -7.44 -22.04
N LEU A 340 -3.79 -8.13 -21.23
CA LEU A 340 -3.79 -9.59 -21.13
C LEU A 340 -4.99 -10.15 -21.89
N PRO A 341 -4.97 -11.44 -22.28
CA PRO A 341 -6.16 -12.11 -22.77
C PRO A 341 -7.30 -11.99 -21.75
N SER A 342 -8.52 -11.77 -22.23
CA SER A 342 -9.71 -11.83 -21.38
C SER A 342 -9.85 -13.23 -20.79
N MET A 343 -10.35 -13.31 -19.56
CA MET A 343 -10.57 -14.56 -18.86
C MET A 343 -12.07 -14.88 -18.85
N ALA A 344 -12.44 -16.06 -19.32
CA ALA A 344 -13.79 -16.58 -19.14
C ALA A 344 -13.96 -17.01 -17.68
N VAL A 345 -15.06 -16.57 -17.06
CA VAL A 345 -15.34 -16.84 -15.66
C VAL A 345 -16.78 -17.28 -15.44
N ARG A 346 -17.01 -17.98 -14.33
CA ARG A 346 -18.35 -18.23 -13.82
C ARG A 346 -18.55 -17.33 -12.61
N ALA A 347 -19.71 -16.68 -12.55
CA ALA A 347 -20.08 -15.86 -11.40
C ALA A 347 -19.83 -16.64 -10.11
N ALA A 348 -19.25 -15.97 -9.11
CA ALA A 348 -19.12 -16.55 -7.78
C ALA A 348 -20.52 -16.95 -7.32
N GLY A 349 -20.67 -18.18 -6.83
CA GLY A 349 -21.98 -18.81 -6.61
C GLY A 349 -22.90 -17.93 -5.78
N GLY A 350 -23.91 -17.35 -6.42
CA GLY A 350 -25.09 -16.87 -5.71
C GLY A 350 -25.83 -18.08 -5.16
N LEU A 351 -26.31 -17.98 -3.92
CA LEU A 351 -27.34 -18.88 -3.41
C LEU A 351 -28.44 -18.95 -4.47
N SER A 352 -28.53 -20.10 -5.15
CA SER A 352 -29.68 -20.43 -5.97
C SER A 352 -30.87 -20.38 -5.02
N THR A 353 -31.69 -19.34 -5.15
CA THR A 353 -33.05 -19.41 -4.65
C THR A 353 -33.70 -20.51 -5.46
N VAL A 354 -33.77 -21.69 -4.85
CA VAL A 354 -34.62 -22.79 -5.31
C VAL A 354 -36.03 -22.22 -5.30
N ALA A 355 -36.50 -21.79 -6.46
CA ALA A 355 -37.92 -21.60 -6.69
C ALA A 355 -38.55 -22.99 -6.59
N SER A 356 -39.11 -23.26 -5.42
CA SER A 356 -39.98 -24.40 -5.18
C SER A 356 -41.19 -24.31 -6.11
N ARG A 357 -41.26 -25.27 -7.04
CA ARG A 357 -42.43 -25.83 -7.75
C ARG A 357 -43.50 -24.87 -8.28
#